data_AF-A0A7J3UAK0-F1
#
_entry.id   AF-A0A7J3UAK0-F1
#
_cell.length_a   1.000
_cell.length_b   1.000
_cell.length_c   1.000
_cell.angle_alpha   90.00
_cell.angle_beta   90.00
_cell.angle_gamma   90.00
#
_symmetry.space_group_name_H-M   'P 1'
#
loop_
_entity.id
_entity.type
_entity.pdbx_description
1 polymer ?
#
loop_
_entity_poly.entity_id
_entity_poly.type
_entity_poly.pdbx_seq_one_letter_code
_entity_poly.pdbx_strand_id
1 'polypeptide(L)'
;MLAGTYLLGPKHVLPSDVNLIKEQAVIFSSIAEWLVPLYKISVFFALFGTIYAGFEAASRMLYETMGAVVPKIRNVQYKKFMVILSAYLLGVGIPLAISGISIILMLSITLLFIGVVGVIIYGTGAVYFSQKILPPEYKMGKVGTTIAILSILFLAFPLLLLLFI
;
A
#
# COMPACT_ATOMS: atom_id res chain seq x y z
N MET A 1 16.11 -5.98 3.05
CA MET A 1 17.10 -4.91 2.74
C MET A 1 18.53 -5.43 2.82
N LEU A 2 18.99 -6.00 3.93
CA LEU A 2 20.37 -6.51 4.09
C LEU A 2 20.84 -7.50 3.01
N ALA A 3 20.05 -8.54 2.71
CA ALA A 3 20.42 -9.54 1.70
C ALA A 3 20.53 -8.95 0.29
N GLY A 4 19.67 -8.00 -0.07
CA GLY A 4 19.76 -7.28 -1.34
C GLY A 4 21.02 -6.43 -1.41
N THR A 5 21.34 -5.69 -0.35
CA THR A 5 22.58 -4.89 -0.27
C THR A 5 23.83 -5.77 -0.40
N TYR A 6 23.83 -6.94 0.24
CA TYR A 6 24.99 -7.83 0.22
C TYR A 6 25.16 -8.60 -1.10
N LEU A 7 24.07 -9.07 -1.70
CA LEU A 7 24.12 -9.99 -2.85
C LEU A 7 23.94 -9.28 -4.21
N LEU A 8 23.14 -8.22 -4.25
CA LEU A 8 22.85 -7.45 -5.47
C LEU A 8 23.66 -6.15 -5.52
N GLY A 9 23.94 -5.54 -4.37
CA GLY A 9 24.71 -4.29 -4.25
C GLY A 9 26.09 -4.32 -4.93
N PRO A 10 26.96 -5.32 -4.67
CA PRO A 10 28.27 -5.40 -5.31
C PRO A 10 28.19 -5.55 -6.83
N LYS A 11 27.12 -6.19 -7.32
CA LYS A 11 26.88 -6.42 -8.75
C LYS A 11 26.27 -5.21 -9.44
N HIS A 12 25.94 -4.15 -8.70
CA HIS A 12 25.21 -2.97 -9.19
C HIS A 12 23.91 -3.35 -9.93
N VAL A 13 23.32 -4.49 -9.55
CA VAL A 13 22.08 -4.99 -10.13
C VAL A 13 20.93 -4.40 -9.34
N LEU A 14 20.28 -3.39 -9.92
CA LEU A 14 18.99 -2.93 -9.43
C LEU A 14 17.91 -3.82 -10.06
N PRO A 15 17.01 -4.40 -9.24
CA PRO A 15 15.87 -5.13 -9.78
C PRO A 15 15.11 -4.24 -10.77
N SER A 16 15.07 -4.65 -12.03
CA SER A 16 14.37 -3.94 -13.09
C SER A 16 12.94 -4.48 -13.22
N ASP A 17 12.03 -3.63 -13.72
CA ASP A 17 10.58 -3.85 -13.75
C ASP A 17 10.15 -5.29 -14.09
N VAL A 18 10.71 -5.85 -15.16
CA VAL A 18 10.30 -7.16 -15.69
C VAL A 18 10.99 -8.35 -15.01
N ASN A 19 12.15 -8.13 -14.37
CA ASN A 19 12.96 -9.19 -13.78
C ASN A 19 12.95 -9.17 -12.25
N LEU A 20 12.12 -8.35 -11.62
CA LEU A 20 12.16 -8.10 -10.17
C LEU A 20 12.10 -9.40 -9.33
N ILE A 21 11.21 -10.33 -9.68
CA ILE A 21 11.10 -11.64 -9.01
C ILE A 21 12.32 -12.54 -9.32
N LYS A 22 12.82 -12.48 -10.55
CA LYS A 22 13.98 -13.28 -10.99
C LYS A 22 15.26 -12.83 -10.30
N GLU A 23 15.50 -11.53 -10.20
CA GLU A 23 16.65 -10.95 -9.50
C GLU A 23 16.57 -11.20 -7.99
N GLN A 24 15.36 -11.18 -7.41
CA GLN A 24 15.18 -11.53 -5.99
C GLN A 24 15.42 -13.02 -5.71
N ALA A 25 15.15 -13.91 -6.67
CA ALA A 25 15.40 -15.34 -6.50
C ALA A 25 16.89 -15.67 -6.27
N VAL A 26 17.80 -14.81 -6.73
CA VAL A 26 19.25 -14.94 -6.51
C VAL A 26 19.60 -15.00 -5.02
N ILE A 27 18.84 -14.29 -4.19
CA ILE A 27 19.02 -14.28 -2.72
C ILE A 27 18.78 -15.67 -2.13
N PHE A 28 17.81 -16.39 -2.67
CA PHE A 28 17.43 -17.72 -2.17
C PHE A 28 18.34 -18.79 -2.74
N SER A 29 18.71 -18.70 -4.03
CA SER A 29 19.65 -19.64 -4.65
C SER A 29 21.05 -19.55 -4.05
N SER A 30 21.48 -18.40 -3.52
CA SER A 30 22.78 -18.29 -2.84
C SER A 30 22.83 -18.97 -1.48
N ILE A 31 21.67 -19.31 -0.89
CA ILE A 31 21.58 -20.04 0.38
C ILE A 31 21.44 -21.53 0.09
N ALA A 32 20.43 -21.92 -0.70
CA ALA A 32 20.23 -23.28 -1.17
C ALA A 32 19.27 -23.31 -2.37
N GLU A 33 19.55 -24.13 -3.39
CA GLU A 33 18.75 -24.16 -4.63
C GLU A 33 17.28 -24.56 -4.39
N TRP A 34 17.00 -25.43 -3.42
CA TRP A 34 15.64 -25.86 -3.08
C TRP A 34 14.76 -24.74 -2.51
N LEU A 35 15.35 -23.63 -2.05
CA LEU A 35 14.59 -22.47 -1.59
C LEU A 35 13.97 -21.67 -2.74
N VAL A 36 14.43 -21.84 -3.98
CA VAL A 36 13.89 -21.11 -5.13
C VAL A 36 12.42 -21.49 -5.41
N PRO A 37 12.04 -22.78 -5.47
CA PRO A 37 10.64 -23.19 -5.50
C PRO A 37 9.81 -22.62 -4.33
N LEU A 38 10.34 -22.67 -3.11
CA LEU A 38 9.65 -22.16 -1.92
C LEU A 38 9.42 -20.65 -1.99
N TYR A 39 10.40 -19.90 -2.49
CA TYR A 39 10.28 -18.46 -2.73
C TYR A 39 9.16 -18.16 -3.75
N LYS A 40 9.12 -18.88 -4.88
CA LYS A 40 8.07 -18.68 -5.89
C LYS A 40 6.67 -18.94 -5.32
N ILE A 41 6.51 -19.98 -4.52
CA ILE A 41 5.23 -20.29 -3.83
C ILE A 41 4.89 -19.18 -2.83
N SER A 42 5.87 -18.70 -2.05
CA SER A 42 5.68 -17.60 -1.11
C SER A 42 5.24 -16.30 -1.80
N VAL A 43 5.85 -15.96 -2.94
CA VAL A 43 5.46 -14.80 -3.75
C VAL A 43 4.03 -14.94 -4.25
N PHE A 44 3.63 -16.13 -4.71
CA PHE A 44 2.25 -16.39 -5.11
C PHE A 44 1.27 -16.14 -3.95
N PHE A 45 1.54 -16.67 -2.76
CA PHE A 45 0.68 -16.45 -1.58
C PHE A 45 0.66 -14.99 -1.13
N ALA A 46 1.79 -14.28 -1.21
CA ALA A 46 1.85 -12.85 -0.90
C ALA A 46 0.96 -12.04 -1.84
N LEU A 47 1.06 -12.27 -3.17
CA LEU A 47 0.22 -11.61 -4.16
C LEU A 47 -1.25 -11.94 -3.96
N PHE A 48 -1.58 -13.22 -3.70
CA PHE A 48 -2.95 -13.64 -3.43
C PHE A 48 -3.52 -12.95 -2.19
N GLY A 49 -2.75 -12.87 -1.10
CA GLY A 49 -3.15 -12.17 0.12
C GLY A 49 -3.44 -10.68 -0.12
N THR A 50 -2.60 -10.00 -0.91
CA THR A 50 -2.84 -8.59 -1.29
C THR A 50 -4.10 -8.43 -2.14
N ILE A 51 -4.33 -9.31 -3.11
CA ILE A 51 -5.54 -9.31 -3.95
C ILE A 51 -6.78 -9.50 -3.08
N TYR A 52 -6.77 -10.50 -2.19
CA TYR A 52 -7.87 -10.78 -1.28
C TYR A 52 -8.17 -9.58 -0.36
N ALA A 53 -7.15 -9.02 0.29
CA ALA A 53 -7.30 -7.85 1.15
C ALA A 53 -7.86 -6.64 0.37
N GLY A 54 -7.45 -6.45 -0.88
CA GLY A 54 -7.97 -5.41 -1.77
C GLY A 54 -9.46 -5.61 -2.08
N PHE A 55 -9.85 -6.81 -2.49
CA PHE A 55 -11.24 -7.09 -2.88
C PHE A 55 -12.19 -7.22 -1.71
N GLU A 56 -11.76 -7.67 -0.53
CA GLU A 56 -12.65 -7.82 0.62
C GLU A 56 -12.64 -6.58 1.50
N ALA A 57 -11.48 -6.22 2.06
CA ALA A 57 -11.38 -5.16 3.06
C ALA A 57 -11.38 -3.78 2.41
N ALA A 58 -10.52 -3.55 1.41
CA ALA A 58 -10.41 -2.22 0.81
C ALA A 58 -11.67 -1.82 0.03
N SER A 59 -12.32 -2.76 -0.65
CA SER A 59 -13.57 -2.46 -1.38
C SER A 59 -14.72 -2.07 -0.46
N ARG A 60 -14.88 -2.73 0.70
CA ARG A 60 -15.88 -2.37 1.72
C ARG A 60 -15.58 -1.01 2.32
N MET A 61 -14.34 -0.79 2.71
CA MET A 61 -13.88 0.49 3.24
C MET A 61 -14.13 1.63 2.23
N LEU A 62 -13.84 1.40 0.95
CA LEU A 62 -14.08 2.38 -0.10
C LEU A 62 -15.57 2.60 -0.34
N TYR A 63 -16.40 1.54 -0.34
CA TYR A 63 -17.85 1.65 -0.45
C TYR A 63 -18.47 2.49 0.68
N GLU A 64 -18.11 2.22 1.93
CA GLU A 64 -18.62 2.93 3.10
C GLU A 64 -18.16 4.39 3.13
N THR A 65 -16.86 4.63 2.86
CA THR A 65 -16.29 5.98 2.83
C THR A 65 -16.91 6.80 1.68
N MET A 66 -17.03 6.22 0.49
CA MET A 66 -17.62 6.90 -0.67
C MET A 66 -19.12 7.11 -0.50
N GLY A 67 -19.84 6.24 0.19
CA GLY A 67 -21.25 6.43 0.52
C GLY A 67 -21.49 7.63 1.45
N ALA A 68 -20.52 7.98 2.29
CA ALA A 68 -20.58 9.17 3.13
C ALA A 68 -20.35 10.47 2.34
N VAL A 69 -19.54 10.42 1.27
CA VAL A 69 -19.17 11.60 0.47
C VAL A 69 -20.11 11.79 -0.74
N VAL A 70 -20.54 10.71 -1.37
CA VAL A 70 -21.31 10.71 -2.62
C VAL A 70 -22.67 10.04 -2.40
N PRO A 71 -23.77 10.81 -2.30
CA PRO A 71 -25.11 10.27 -2.04
C PRO A 71 -25.58 9.22 -3.05
N LYS A 72 -25.13 9.33 -4.30
CA LYS A 72 -25.44 8.34 -5.36
C LYS A 72 -24.89 6.96 -5.03
N ILE A 73 -23.72 6.86 -4.40
CA ILE A 73 -23.07 5.58 -4.07
C ILE A 73 -23.76 4.92 -2.86
N ARG A 74 -24.26 5.72 -1.91
CA ARG A 74 -24.99 5.23 -0.73
C ARG A 74 -26.22 4.38 -1.08
N ASN A 75 -26.87 4.67 -2.20
CA ASN A 75 -28.07 3.95 -2.65
C ASN A 75 -27.77 2.75 -3.57
N VAL A 76 -26.50 2.54 -3.94
CA VAL A 76 -26.10 1.41 -4.78
C VAL A 76 -25.83 0.21 -3.89
N GLN A 77 -26.39 -0.95 -4.22
CA GLN A 77 -26.08 -2.19 -3.48
C GLN A 77 -24.59 -2.52 -3.58
N TYR A 78 -23.98 -2.95 -2.47
CA TYR A 78 -22.54 -3.31 -2.41
C TYR A 78 -22.11 -4.28 -3.53
N LYS A 79 -22.94 -5.27 -3.87
CA LYS A 79 -22.65 -6.21 -4.98
C LYS A 79 -22.50 -5.50 -6.33
N LYS A 80 -23.34 -4.52 -6.63
CA LYS A 80 -23.25 -3.72 -7.86
C LYS A 80 -22.01 -2.82 -7.83
N PHE A 81 -21.74 -2.20 -6.68
CA PHE A 81 -20.53 -1.41 -6.48
C PHE A 81 -19.26 -2.23 -6.71
N MET A 82 -19.19 -3.45 -6.16
CA MET A 82 -18.09 -4.40 -6.37
C MET A 82 -17.87 -4.71 -7.84
N VAL A 83 -18.94 -5.01 -8.60
CA VAL A 83 -18.81 -5.28 -10.04
C VAL A 83 -18.26 -4.06 -10.80
N ILE A 84 -18.75 -2.86 -10.49
CA ILE A 84 -18.26 -1.61 -11.10
C ILE A 84 -16.78 -1.39 -10.74
N LEU A 85 -16.42 -1.56 -9.48
CA LEU A 85 -15.05 -1.42 -9.01
C LEU A 85 -14.12 -2.44 -9.67
N SER A 86 -14.50 -3.72 -9.74
CA SER A 86 -13.75 -4.76 -10.44
C SER A 86 -13.61 -4.46 -11.93
N ALA A 87 -14.67 -4.03 -12.59
CA ALA A 87 -14.63 -3.65 -14.01
C ALA A 87 -13.71 -2.45 -14.25
N TYR A 88 -13.74 -1.46 -13.36
CA TYR A 88 -12.82 -0.32 -13.41
C TYR A 88 -11.36 -0.76 -13.18
N LEU A 89 -11.09 -1.55 -12.15
CA LEU A 89 -9.75 -2.03 -11.82
C LEU A 89 -9.15 -2.89 -12.93
N LEU A 90 -9.92 -3.80 -13.52
CA LEU A 90 -9.46 -4.61 -14.65
C LEU A 90 -9.34 -3.76 -15.91
N GLY A 91 -10.32 -2.89 -16.18
CA GLY A 91 -10.36 -2.04 -17.36
C GLY A 91 -9.25 -0.98 -17.41
N VAL A 92 -8.77 -0.50 -16.26
CA VAL A 92 -7.65 0.44 -16.17
C VAL A 92 -6.33 -0.29 -15.91
N GLY A 93 -6.34 -1.30 -15.02
CA GLY A 93 -5.14 -2.02 -14.61
C GLY A 93 -4.51 -2.85 -15.72
N ILE A 94 -5.31 -3.52 -16.57
CA ILE A 94 -4.78 -4.31 -17.68
C ILE A 94 -4.10 -3.41 -18.73
N PRO A 95 -4.72 -2.33 -19.23
CA PRO A 95 -4.03 -1.42 -20.14
C PRO A 95 -2.75 -0.82 -19.55
N LEU A 96 -2.77 -0.39 -18.28
CA LEU A 96 -1.57 0.13 -17.62
C LEU A 96 -0.45 -0.91 -17.48
N ALA A 97 -0.79 -2.18 -17.26
CA ALA A 97 0.19 -3.26 -17.18
C ALA A 97 0.85 -3.56 -18.54
N ILE A 98 0.14 -3.33 -19.65
CA ILE A 98 0.62 -3.60 -21.01
C ILE A 98 1.26 -2.37 -21.66
N SER A 99 1.00 -1.16 -21.14
CA SER A 99 1.49 0.10 -21.72
C SER A 99 3.01 0.33 -21.60
N GLY A 100 3.74 -0.62 -21.01
CA GLY A 100 5.20 -0.53 -20.84
C GLY A 100 5.65 0.52 -19.83
N ILE A 101 4.73 1.06 -19.02
CA ILE A 101 5.08 1.95 -17.91
C ILE A 101 5.86 1.13 -16.88
N SER A 102 6.91 1.74 -16.33
CA SER A 102 7.71 1.13 -15.27
C SER A 102 6.83 0.72 -14.09
N ILE A 103 6.91 -0.56 -13.71
CA ILE A 103 6.22 -1.12 -12.54
C ILE A 103 6.70 -0.41 -11.27
N ILE A 104 8.00 -0.12 -11.17
CA ILE A 104 8.59 0.61 -10.05
C ILE A 104 8.01 2.02 -9.97
N LEU A 105 7.84 2.72 -11.09
CA LEU A 105 7.22 4.04 -11.11
C LEU A 105 5.75 3.97 -10.62
N MET A 106 4.98 3.03 -11.14
CA MET A 106 3.60 2.82 -10.72
C MET A 106 3.49 2.52 -9.22
N LEU A 107 4.34 1.63 -8.71
CA LEU A 107 4.39 1.30 -7.28
C LEU A 107 4.82 2.50 -6.45
N SER A 108 5.81 3.26 -6.89
CA SER A 108 6.29 4.46 -6.17
C SER A 108 5.19 5.51 -6.02
N ILE A 109 4.48 5.81 -7.11
CA ILE A 109 3.35 6.75 -7.10
C ILE A 109 2.22 6.20 -6.20
N THR A 110 1.89 4.91 -6.34
CA THR A 110 0.83 4.28 -5.55
C THR A 110 1.16 4.31 -4.05
N LEU A 111 2.40 3.97 -3.68
CA LEU A 111 2.87 3.98 -2.30
C LEU A 111 2.97 5.40 -1.73
N LEU A 112 3.26 6.40 -2.55
CA LEU A 112 3.19 7.81 -2.13
C LEU A 112 1.76 8.17 -1.73
N PHE A 113 0.77 7.89 -2.57
CA PHE A 113 -0.62 8.24 -2.27
C PHE A 113 -1.21 7.40 -1.14
N ILE A 114 -1.01 6.09 -1.13
CA ILE A 114 -1.60 5.21 -0.11
C ILE A 114 -0.80 5.26 1.19
N GLY A 115 0.53 5.12 1.11
CA GLY A 115 1.42 4.98 2.26
C GLY A 115 1.84 6.30 2.90
N VAL A 116 1.76 7.42 2.17
CA VAL A 116 2.09 8.75 2.73
C VAL A 116 0.82 9.57 2.89
N VAL A 117 0.20 10.00 1.78
CA VAL A 117 -0.95 10.92 1.82
C VAL A 117 -2.14 10.31 2.57
N GLY A 118 -2.51 9.07 2.24
CA GLY A 118 -3.59 8.34 2.88
C GLY A 118 -3.35 8.17 4.38
N VAL A 119 -2.15 7.72 4.77
CA VAL A 119 -1.79 7.51 6.18
C VAL A 119 -1.82 8.82 6.97
N ILE A 120 -1.38 9.95 6.41
CA ILE A 120 -1.49 11.26 7.07
C ILE A 120 -2.94 11.62 7.34
N ILE A 121 -3.81 11.47 6.34
CA ILE A 121 -5.24 11.79 6.46
C ILE A 121 -5.90 10.89 7.51
N TYR A 122 -5.73 9.56 7.39
CA TYR A 122 -6.31 8.60 8.33
C TYR A 122 -5.73 8.75 9.74
N GLY A 123 -4.42 8.95 9.88
CA GLY A 123 -3.75 9.15 11.16
C GLY A 123 -4.23 10.42 11.86
N THR A 124 -4.35 11.52 11.12
CA THR A 124 -4.88 12.78 11.67
C THR A 124 -6.33 12.61 12.11
N GLY A 125 -7.15 11.93 11.29
CA GLY A 125 -8.52 11.57 11.63
C GLY A 125 -8.57 10.74 12.92
N ALA A 126 -7.77 9.68 13.02
CA ALA A 126 -7.73 8.81 14.20
C ALA A 126 -7.36 9.56 15.48
N VAL A 127 -6.37 10.45 15.44
CA VAL A 127 -6.00 11.32 16.57
C VAL A 127 -7.16 12.25 16.93
N TYR A 128 -7.79 12.87 15.93
CA TYR A 128 -8.95 13.75 16.15
C TYR A 128 -10.12 13.02 16.82
N PHE A 129 -10.53 11.87 16.27
CA PHE A 129 -11.60 11.05 16.82
C PHE A 129 -11.28 10.59 18.26
N SER A 130 -10.04 10.17 18.50
CA SER A 130 -9.60 9.72 19.83
C SER A 130 -9.72 10.82 20.89
N GLN A 131 -9.38 12.06 20.55
CA GLN A 131 -9.39 13.15 21.54
C GLN A 131 -10.77 13.81 21.69
N LYS A 132 -11.51 13.95 20.58
CA LYS A 132 -12.72 14.76 20.53
C LYS A 132 -14.02 13.97 20.70
N ILE A 133 -14.08 12.73 20.19
CA ILE A 133 -15.33 11.97 20.09
C ILE A 133 -15.38 10.79 21.06
N LEU A 134 -14.25 10.14 21.34
CA LEU A 134 -14.25 8.99 22.25
C LEU A 134 -14.54 9.37 23.72
N PRO A 135 -15.20 8.48 24.49
CA PRO A 135 -15.35 8.62 25.93
C PRO A 135 -13.99 8.69 26.65
N PRO A 136 -13.90 9.34 27.82
CA PRO A 136 -12.65 9.54 28.57
C PRO A 136 -11.82 8.28 28.78
N GLU A 137 -12.47 7.13 28.93
CA GLU A 137 -11.84 5.82 29.18
C GLU A 137 -11.09 5.29 27.95
N TYR A 138 -11.47 5.71 26.74
CA TYR A 138 -10.88 5.29 25.47
C TYR A 138 -10.00 6.37 24.81
N LYS A 139 -9.82 7.52 25.48
CA LYS A 139 -8.95 8.57 24.95
C LYS A 139 -7.50 8.14 25.05
N MET A 140 -6.74 8.43 24.00
CA MET A 140 -5.29 8.33 24.10
C MET A 140 -4.78 9.32 25.15
N GLY A 141 -3.94 8.83 26.07
CA GLY A 141 -3.25 9.66 27.04
C GLY A 141 -2.31 10.66 26.36
N LYS A 142 -1.94 11.72 27.09
CA LYS A 142 -1.14 12.84 26.56
C LYS A 142 0.14 12.40 25.85
N VAL A 143 0.86 11.41 26.41
CA VAL A 143 2.08 10.85 25.81
C VAL A 143 1.79 10.17 24.47
N GLY A 144 0.74 9.34 24.42
CA GLY A 144 0.34 8.66 23.19
C GLY A 144 -0.06 9.64 22.09
N THR A 145 -0.81 10.69 22.46
CA THR A 145 -1.22 11.75 21.52
C THR A 145 -0.01 12.50 20.97
N THR A 146 0.95 12.88 21.81
CA THR A 146 2.19 13.54 21.36
C THR A 146 2.98 12.66 20.39
N ILE A 147 3.15 11.36 20.71
CA ILE A 147 3.84 10.41 19.84
C ILE A 147 3.12 10.28 18.50
N ALA A 148 1.78 10.19 18.51
CA ALA A 148 0.99 10.10 17.29
C ALA A 148 1.14 11.33 16.39
N ILE A 149 1.09 12.54 16.98
CA ILE A 149 1.30 13.80 16.25
C ILE A 149 2.70 13.85 15.65
N LEU A 150 3.73 13.54 16.44
CA LEU A 150 5.11 13.49 15.94
C LEU A 150 5.27 12.48 14.80
N SER A 151 4.65 11.30 14.93
CA SER A 151 4.68 10.26 13.89
C SER A 151 4.07 10.76 12.57
N ILE A 152 2.94 11.45 12.64
CA ILE A 152 2.30 12.06 11.45
C ILE A 152 3.19 13.15 10.85
N LEU A 153 3.82 13.99 11.67
CA LEU A 153 4.73 15.04 11.20
C LEU A 153 5.98 14.46 10.51
N PHE A 154 6.58 13.41 11.09
CA PHE A 154 7.70 12.71 10.45
C PHE A 154 7.31 12.08 9.12
N LEU A 155 6.09 11.55 9.02
CA LEU A 155 5.57 10.96 7.80
C LEU A 155 5.27 12.01 6.72
N ALA A 156 4.94 13.24 7.12
CA ALA A 156 4.75 14.38 6.22
C ALA A 156 6.06 15.04 5.76
N PHE A 157 7.18 14.81 6.45
CA PHE A 157 8.47 15.44 6.14
C PHE A 157 8.96 15.21 4.70
N PRO A 158 8.87 14.01 4.09
CA PRO A 158 9.24 13.80 2.69
C PRO A 158 8.41 14.62 1.68
N LEU A 159 7.13 14.88 1.99
CA LEU A 159 6.28 15.72 1.14
C LEU A 159 6.69 17.19 1.22
N LEU A 160 7.11 17.66 2.39
CA LEU A 160 7.62 19.02 2.56
C LEU A 160 8.91 19.23 1.78
N LEU A 161 9.83 18.26 1.80
CA LEU A 161 11.07 18.32 1.01
C LEU A 161 10.80 18.42 -0.49
N LEU A 162 9.75 17.77 -1.00
CA LEU A 162 9.31 17.86 -2.39
C LEU A 162 8.83 19.27 -2.79
N LEU A 163 8.43 20.13 -1.85
CA LEU A 163 8.02 21.52 -2.12
C LEU A 163 9.21 22.50 -2.19
N PHE A 164 10.40 22.10 -1.73
CA PHE A 164 11.61 22.92 -1.70
C PHE A 164 12.64 22.55 -2.79
N ILE A 165 12.28 21.60 -3.67
CA ILE A 165 13.04 21.18 -4.86
C ILE A 165 12.32 21.72 -6.10
#